data_AF-A0A2T6LVR9-F1
#
_entry.id   AF-A0A2T6LVR9-F1
#
_cell.length_a   1.000
_cell.length_b   1.000
_cell.length_c   1.000
_cell.angle_alpha   90.00
_cell.angle_beta   90.00
_cell.angle_gamma   90.00
#
_symmetry.space_group_name_H-M   'P 1'
#
loop_
_entity.id
_entity.type
_entity.pdbx_description
1 polymer ?
#
loop_
_entity_poly.entity_id
_entity_poly.type
_entity_poly.pdbx_seq_one_letter_code
_entity_poly.pdbx_strand_id
1 'polypeptide(L)'
;MTDEWGRRNVPGLANVGRFTRLTWADRRQTSLAKQVSVPVFGTHPVEMGMQGLTEEIPRRLERDPCYAQMFVAAFPRGAKPITFAKVAAALASFERTLISRDTPFDHGLLAQDARAGYALFREHCAACHSGPDFTDMAYHRLGAVDQAAPDEGCSKSRTDCMIGNAFARRRCAMWPLRRPIGMMVPRRPFRLR
;
A
#
# COMPACT_ATOMS: atom_id res chain seq x y z
N MET A 1 0.65 18.83 13.93
CA MET A 1 0.07 17.55 13.46
C MET A 1 -1.38 17.53 13.96
N THR A 2 -2.35 17.22 13.11
CA THR A 2 -3.80 17.43 13.37
C THR A 2 -4.45 16.38 14.28
N ASP A 3 -3.68 15.41 14.80
CA ASP A 3 -4.15 14.26 15.61
C ASP A 3 -5.33 13.48 14.98
N GLU A 4 -5.51 13.62 13.67
CA GLU A 4 -6.54 12.93 12.90
C GLU A 4 -6.08 11.52 12.55
N TRP A 5 -7.01 10.57 12.64
CA TRP A 5 -6.75 9.18 12.28
C TRP A 5 -6.97 8.97 10.78
N GLY A 6 -6.08 8.21 10.14
CA GLY A 6 -6.27 7.76 8.75
C GLY A 6 -7.60 7.02 8.57
N ARG A 7 -8.30 7.28 7.45
CA ARG A 7 -9.59 6.66 7.09
C ARG A 7 -9.51 5.14 6.92
N ARG A 8 -8.36 4.63 6.48
CA ARG A 8 -8.14 3.20 6.20
C ARG A 8 -6.79 2.74 6.75
N ASN A 9 -6.63 1.43 6.93
CA ASN A 9 -5.33 0.86 7.27
C ASN A 9 -4.32 1.10 6.14
N VAL A 10 -3.05 1.27 6.49
CA VAL A 10 -1.98 1.42 5.52
C VAL A 10 -1.65 0.04 4.92
N PRO A 11 -1.73 -0.15 3.59
CA PRO A 11 -1.33 -1.42 2.97
C PRO A 11 0.19 -1.57 2.98
N GLY A 12 0.67 -2.81 2.87
CA GLY A 12 2.10 -3.06 2.61
C GLY A 12 2.50 -2.61 1.20
N LEU A 13 3.78 -2.27 1.02
CA LEU A 13 4.34 -1.84 -0.27
C LEU A 13 5.12 -2.94 -1.02
N ALA A 14 5.24 -4.13 -0.42
CA ALA A 14 5.90 -5.26 -1.08
C ALA A 14 5.17 -5.57 -2.40
N ASN A 15 5.94 -5.66 -3.48
CA ASN A 15 5.50 -5.94 -4.85
C ASN A 15 4.52 -4.92 -5.45
N VAL A 16 4.31 -3.75 -4.82
CA VAL A 16 3.33 -2.73 -5.26
C VAL A 16 3.59 -2.22 -6.69
N GLY A 17 4.84 -2.29 -7.16
CA GLY A 17 5.21 -1.98 -8.54
C GLY A 17 4.52 -2.84 -9.62
N ARG A 18 3.95 -3.99 -9.25
CA ARG A 18 3.20 -4.89 -10.15
C ARG A 18 1.70 -4.61 -10.17
N PHE A 19 1.21 -3.71 -9.32
CA PHE A 19 -0.22 -3.53 -9.11
C PHE A 19 -0.81 -2.57 -10.16
N THR A 20 -1.91 -2.96 -10.79
CA THR A 20 -2.62 -2.13 -11.78
C THR A 20 -3.67 -1.22 -11.15
N ARG A 21 -3.96 -1.44 -9.87
CA ARG A 21 -4.87 -0.66 -9.04
C ARG A 21 -4.19 -0.45 -7.69
N LEU A 22 -4.22 0.79 -7.23
CA LEU A 22 -3.62 1.20 -5.96
C LEU A 22 -4.70 1.65 -4.99
N THR A 23 -4.30 1.75 -3.73
CA THR A 23 -5.18 2.10 -2.59
C THR A 23 -6.30 1.07 -2.40
N TRP A 24 -7.12 1.28 -1.38
CA TRP A 24 -8.21 0.35 -1.05
C TRP A 24 -9.45 0.51 -1.90
N ALA A 25 -9.72 1.72 -2.41
CA ALA A 25 -11.05 2.03 -2.94
C ALA A 25 -11.12 3.13 -4.03
N ASP A 26 -10.05 3.88 -4.31
CA ASP A 26 -10.06 4.87 -5.39
C ASP A 26 -9.55 4.25 -6.69
N ARG A 27 -10.48 3.87 -7.57
CA ARG A 27 -10.21 3.25 -8.88
C ARG A 27 -9.37 4.12 -9.81
N ARG A 28 -9.24 5.42 -9.53
CA ARG A 28 -8.45 6.36 -10.34
C ARG A 28 -6.95 6.29 -10.04
N GLN A 29 -6.55 5.63 -8.96
CA GLN A 29 -5.15 5.48 -8.58
C GLN A 29 -4.55 4.27 -9.32
N THR A 30 -4.06 4.53 -10.53
CA THR A 30 -3.55 3.51 -11.46
C THR A 30 -2.05 3.58 -11.69
N SER A 31 -1.35 4.53 -11.06
CA SER A 31 0.10 4.63 -11.10
C SER A 31 0.64 5.14 -9.77
N LEU A 32 1.82 4.63 -9.38
CA LEU A 32 2.48 4.97 -8.12
C LEU A 32 2.72 6.48 -8.03
N ALA A 33 3.27 7.09 -9.10
CA ALA A 33 3.54 8.52 -9.14
C ALA A 33 2.27 9.38 -8.94
N LYS A 34 1.12 8.93 -9.47
CA LYS A 34 -0.15 9.63 -9.23
C LYS A 34 -0.61 9.48 -7.78
N GLN A 35 -0.48 8.28 -7.22
CA GLN A 35 -0.92 7.98 -5.86
C GLN A 35 -0.19 8.81 -4.80
N VAL A 36 1.08 9.21 -5.02
CA VAL A 36 1.85 10.07 -4.10
C VAL A 36 1.10 11.35 -3.72
N SER A 37 0.31 11.93 -4.63
CA SER A 37 -0.45 13.15 -4.35
C SER A 37 -1.51 12.99 -3.26
N VAL A 38 -2.04 11.77 -3.08
CA VAL A 38 -3.12 11.48 -2.12
C VAL A 38 -2.69 11.73 -0.67
N PRO A 39 -1.64 11.08 -0.13
CA PRO A 39 -1.18 11.35 1.23
C PRO A 39 -0.51 12.73 1.37
N VAL A 40 0.12 13.24 0.30
CA VAL A 40 0.85 14.52 0.36
C VAL A 40 -0.10 15.71 0.51
N PHE A 41 -1.13 15.75 -0.34
CA PHE A 41 -2.03 16.91 -0.48
C PHE A 41 -3.45 16.65 0.07
N GLY A 42 -3.79 15.41 0.44
CA GLY A 42 -5.08 15.08 1.01
C GLY A 42 -5.41 15.90 2.27
N THR A 43 -6.66 16.37 2.36
CA THR A 43 -7.12 17.24 3.44
C THR A 43 -8.05 16.57 4.45
N HIS A 44 -8.63 15.41 4.12
CA HIS A 44 -9.61 14.75 4.99
C HIS A 44 -9.47 13.23 4.97
N PRO A 45 -8.80 12.63 5.97
CA PRO A 45 -8.03 13.29 7.01
C PRO A 45 -6.74 13.88 6.43
N VAL A 46 -6.14 14.82 7.16
CA VAL A 46 -4.80 15.31 6.82
C VAL A 46 -3.77 14.22 7.11
N GLU A 47 -3.01 13.82 6.09
CA GLU A 47 -1.91 12.86 6.24
C GLU A 47 -0.56 13.58 6.35
N MET A 48 0.03 14.05 5.24
CA MET A 48 1.31 14.77 5.27
C MET A 48 1.16 16.31 5.30
N GLY A 49 -0.05 16.83 5.11
CA GLY A 49 -0.37 18.25 5.38
C GLY A 49 0.28 19.27 4.46
N MET A 50 0.51 18.94 3.18
CA MET A 50 1.16 19.84 2.22
C MET A 50 0.18 20.50 1.23
N GLN A 51 -1.12 20.51 1.53
CA GLN A 51 -2.13 21.12 0.65
C GLN A 51 -1.78 22.59 0.34
N GLY A 52 -1.77 22.94 -0.94
CA GLY A 52 -1.39 24.29 -1.41
C GLY A 52 0.11 24.59 -1.39
N LEU A 53 0.96 23.64 -0.98
CA LEU A 53 2.41 23.79 -0.84
C LEU A 53 3.20 22.90 -1.82
N THR A 54 2.72 22.78 -3.07
CA THR A 54 3.30 21.89 -4.09
C THR A 54 4.79 22.15 -4.33
N GLU A 55 5.21 23.42 -4.31
CA GLU A 55 6.60 23.82 -4.54
C GLU A 55 7.49 23.71 -3.30
N GLU A 56 6.90 23.52 -2.12
CA GLU A 56 7.66 23.48 -0.87
C GLU A 56 8.55 22.23 -0.78
N ILE A 57 8.07 21.08 -1.27
CA ILE A 57 8.85 19.84 -1.30
C ILE A 57 10.06 19.98 -2.24
N PRO A 58 9.89 20.35 -3.53
CA PRO A 58 11.02 20.64 -4.40
C PRO A 58 12.00 21.65 -3.82
N ARG A 59 11.50 22.77 -3.26
CA ARG A 59 12.35 23.82 -2.67
C ARG A 59 13.21 23.31 -1.52
N ARG A 60 12.67 22.42 -0.67
CA ARG A 60 13.44 21.77 0.40
C ARG A 60 14.52 20.86 -0.15
N LEU A 61 14.20 20.07 -1.17
CA LEU A 61 15.16 19.15 -1.81
C LEU A 61 16.26 19.90 -2.57
N GLU A 62 15.98 21.03 -3.20
CA GLU A 62 16.98 21.85 -3.90
C GLU A 62 17.97 22.52 -2.94
N ARG A 63 17.55 22.79 -1.70
CA ARG A 63 18.41 23.39 -0.66
C ARG A 63 19.41 22.41 -0.07
N ASP A 64 19.18 21.11 -0.23
CA ASP A 64 20.11 20.07 0.18
C ASP A 64 21.06 19.72 -0.99
N PRO A 65 22.37 19.99 -0.88
CA PRO A 65 23.31 19.71 -1.96
C PRO A 65 23.36 18.25 -2.39
N CYS A 66 23.13 17.31 -1.46
CA CYS A 66 23.14 15.88 -1.77
C CYS A 66 21.93 15.51 -2.63
N TYR A 67 20.73 15.95 -2.24
CA TYR A 67 19.54 15.72 -3.05
C TYR A 67 19.63 16.42 -4.41
N ALA A 68 20.11 17.66 -4.46
CA ALA A 68 20.30 18.37 -5.72
C ALA A 68 21.20 17.57 -6.70
N GLN A 69 22.32 17.01 -6.22
CA GLN A 69 23.20 16.16 -7.04
C GLN A 69 22.53 14.84 -7.46
N MET A 70 21.81 14.18 -6.54
CA MET A 70 21.07 12.95 -6.84
C MET A 70 20.00 13.17 -7.91
N PHE A 71 19.27 14.29 -7.87
CA PHE A 71 18.28 14.63 -8.89
C PHE A 71 18.91 14.96 -10.24
N VAL A 72 20.09 15.60 -10.27
CA VAL A 72 20.86 15.80 -11.51
C VAL A 72 21.23 14.46 -12.14
N ALA A 73 21.73 13.52 -11.33
CA ALA A 73 22.10 12.19 -11.80
C ALA A 73 20.90 11.36 -12.27
N ALA A 74 19.78 11.42 -11.55
CA ALA A 74 18.56 10.67 -11.86
C ALA A 74 17.78 11.24 -13.06
N PHE A 75 17.89 12.54 -13.33
CA PHE A 75 17.17 13.24 -14.40
C PHE A 75 18.12 14.08 -15.28
N PRO A 76 19.03 13.45 -16.06
CA PRO A 76 20.05 14.17 -16.82
C PRO A 76 19.46 15.10 -17.88
N ARG A 77 18.29 14.78 -18.43
CA ARG A 77 17.52 15.65 -19.33
C ARG A 77 16.49 16.42 -18.52
N GLY A 78 16.86 17.62 -18.10
CA GLY A 78 16.03 18.48 -17.26
C GLY A 78 16.28 18.28 -15.77
N ALA A 79 17.54 18.35 -15.34
CA ALA A 79 17.91 18.20 -13.94
C ALA A 79 17.33 19.28 -13.02
N LYS A 80 17.13 20.50 -13.55
CA LYS A 80 16.61 21.66 -12.82
C LYS A 80 15.40 22.28 -13.54
N PRO A 81 14.47 22.90 -12.80
CA PRO A 81 14.33 22.81 -11.33
C PRO A 81 13.88 21.40 -10.91
N ILE A 82 14.08 21.02 -9.64
CA ILE A 82 13.36 19.87 -9.07
C ILE A 82 11.87 20.24 -9.12
N THR A 83 11.01 19.30 -9.51
CA THR A 83 9.56 19.50 -9.54
C THR A 83 8.87 18.40 -8.77
N PHE A 84 7.65 18.63 -8.28
CA PHE A 84 6.90 17.59 -7.60
C PHE A 84 6.70 16.34 -8.49
N ALA A 85 6.55 16.52 -9.80
CA ALA A 85 6.48 15.41 -10.75
C ALA A 85 7.74 14.53 -10.75
N LYS A 86 8.93 15.11 -10.62
CA LYS A 86 10.19 14.36 -10.50
C LYS A 86 10.29 13.65 -9.14
N VAL A 87 9.83 14.30 -8.08
CA VAL A 87 9.75 13.68 -6.74
C VAL A 87 8.83 12.46 -6.78
N ALA A 88 7.63 12.61 -7.34
CA ALA A 88 6.69 11.50 -7.51
C ALA A 88 7.25 10.38 -8.39
N ALA A 89 7.98 10.71 -9.46
CA ALA A 89 8.65 9.74 -10.32
C ALA A 89 9.79 8.99 -9.60
N ALA A 90 10.56 9.68 -8.75
CA ALA A 90 11.62 9.08 -7.95
C ALA A 90 11.04 8.11 -6.90
N LEU A 91 9.99 8.52 -6.18
CA LEU A 91 9.28 7.66 -5.22
C LEU A 91 8.69 6.43 -5.91
N ALA A 92 8.01 6.61 -7.04
CA ALA A 92 7.47 5.50 -7.82
C ALA A 92 8.57 4.54 -8.29
N SER A 93 9.78 5.05 -8.58
CA SER A 93 10.93 4.22 -8.96
C SER A 93 11.45 3.40 -7.79
N PHE A 94 11.57 4.02 -6.62
CA PHE A 94 11.94 3.32 -5.38
C PHE A 94 10.93 2.22 -5.03
N GLU A 95 9.63 2.53 -5.06
CA GLU A 95 8.57 1.57 -4.73
C GLU A 95 8.56 0.34 -5.67
N ARG A 96 8.95 0.51 -6.94
CA ARG A 96 9.13 -0.62 -7.87
C ARG A 96 10.26 -1.57 -7.48
N THR A 97 11.22 -1.11 -6.67
CA THR A 97 12.33 -1.96 -6.18
C THR A 97 11.96 -2.79 -4.96
N LEU A 98 10.80 -2.53 -4.34
CA LEU A 98 10.34 -3.25 -3.14
C LEU A 98 9.80 -4.63 -3.51
N ILE A 99 10.67 -5.50 -4.01
CA ILE A 99 10.33 -6.84 -4.47
C ILE A 99 10.51 -7.85 -3.32
N SER A 100 9.44 -8.62 -3.06
CA SER A 100 9.42 -9.76 -2.14
C SER A 100 9.16 -11.03 -2.93
N ARG A 101 10.17 -11.90 -3.05
CA ARG A 101 10.15 -13.17 -3.80
C ARG A 101 11.09 -14.23 -3.22
N ASP A 102 11.31 -14.21 -1.91
CA ASP A 102 12.24 -15.11 -1.23
C ASP A 102 11.55 -15.86 -0.08
N THR A 103 10.50 -16.59 -0.43
CA THR A 103 9.78 -17.45 0.49
C THR A 103 9.82 -18.91 0.03
N PRO A 104 9.59 -19.90 0.90
CA PRO A 104 9.43 -21.29 0.49
C PRO A 104 8.35 -21.49 -0.58
N PHE A 105 7.34 -20.61 -0.63
CA PHE A 105 6.34 -20.61 -1.70
C PHE A 105 6.98 -20.25 -3.05
N ASP A 106 7.76 -19.17 -3.11
CA ASP A 106 8.41 -18.69 -4.34
C ASP A 106 9.39 -19.73 -4.92
N HIS A 107 10.06 -20.50 -4.05
CA HIS A 107 11.01 -21.54 -4.43
C HIS A 107 10.36 -22.91 -4.68
N GLY A 108 9.04 -23.07 -4.46
CA GLY A 108 8.37 -24.37 -4.57
C GLY A 108 8.75 -25.37 -3.46
N LEU A 109 9.27 -24.88 -2.34
CA LEU A 109 9.80 -25.65 -1.21
C LEU A 109 8.83 -25.73 -0.03
N LEU A 110 7.52 -25.72 -0.29
CA LEU A 110 6.50 -25.82 0.75
C LEU A 110 6.61 -27.15 1.51
N ALA A 111 6.61 -27.09 2.85
CA ALA A 111 6.48 -28.26 3.72
C ALA A 111 5.12 -28.95 3.53
N GLN A 112 4.98 -30.20 4.02
CA GLN A 112 3.78 -31.01 3.82
C GLN A 112 2.49 -30.29 4.24
N ASP A 113 2.44 -29.74 5.44
CA ASP A 113 1.26 -29.02 5.95
C ASP A 113 0.96 -27.77 5.12
N ALA A 114 2.00 -27.05 4.68
CA ALA A 114 1.86 -25.87 3.83
C ALA A 114 1.34 -26.23 2.44
N ARG A 115 1.74 -27.39 1.88
CA ARG A 115 1.18 -27.91 0.62
C ARG A 115 -0.29 -28.28 0.76
N ALA A 116 -0.67 -28.95 1.85
CA ALA A 116 -2.06 -29.28 2.14
C ALA A 116 -2.91 -28.00 2.30
N GLY A 117 -2.42 -27.01 3.03
CA GLY A 117 -3.06 -25.70 3.15
C GLY A 117 -3.16 -24.96 1.80
N TYR A 118 -2.14 -25.07 0.95
CA TYR A 118 -2.18 -24.47 -0.39
C TYR A 118 -3.22 -25.13 -1.31
N ALA A 119 -3.45 -26.44 -1.19
CA ALA A 119 -4.54 -27.11 -1.92
C ALA A 119 -5.91 -26.53 -1.54
N LEU A 120 -6.18 -26.39 -0.23
CA LEU A 120 -7.41 -25.76 0.26
C LEU A 120 -7.53 -24.29 -0.17
N PHE A 121 -6.42 -23.54 -0.14
CA PHE A 121 -6.38 -22.16 -0.60
C PHE A 121 -6.76 -22.03 -2.08
N ARG A 122 -6.28 -22.95 -2.93
CA ARG A 122 -6.62 -22.97 -4.35
C ARG A 122 -8.11 -23.21 -4.62
N GLU A 123 -8.76 -24.00 -3.77
CA GLU A 123 -10.18 -24.33 -3.93
C GLU A 123 -11.10 -23.22 -3.39
N HIS A 124 -10.69 -22.52 -2.33
CA HIS A 124 -11.59 -21.61 -1.60
C HIS A 124 -11.19 -20.12 -1.61
N CYS A 125 -9.93 -19.79 -1.95
CA CYS A 125 -9.41 -18.43 -1.83
C CYS A 125 -8.90 -17.86 -3.18
N ALA A 126 -8.42 -18.73 -4.08
CA ALA A 126 -7.79 -18.32 -5.32
C ALA A 126 -8.75 -17.70 -6.36
N ALA A 127 -10.05 -17.66 -6.09
CA ALA A 127 -11.00 -16.90 -6.91
C ALA A 127 -10.68 -15.39 -6.91
N CYS A 128 -10.18 -14.85 -5.79
CA CYS A 128 -9.77 -13.44 -5.66
C CYS A 128 -8.28 -13.30 -5.32
N HIS A 129 -7.70 -14.25 -4.58
CA HIS A 129 -6.30 -14.22 -4.17
C HIS A 129 -5.43 -15.10 -5.07
N SER A 130 -5.16 -14.63 -6.29
CA SER A 130 -4.51 -15.41 -7.34
C SER A 130 -3.17 -14.81 -7.80
N GLY A 131 -2.48 -15.54 -8.66
CA GLY A 131 -1.23 -15.08 -9.26
C GLY A 131 -0.05 -15.02 -8.28
N PRO A 132 1.08 -14.46 -8.72
CA PRO A 132 2.34 -14.45 -7.95
C PRO A 132 2.32 -13.51 -6.73
N ASP A 133 1.32 -12.62 -6.63
CA ASP A 133 1.18 -11.67 -5.53
C ASP A 133 -0.09 -11.91 -4.69
N PHE A 134 -0.76 -13.05 -4.89
CA PHE A 134 -1.98 -13.47 -4.16
C PHE A 134 -3.12 -12.44 -4.20
N THR A 135 -3.31 -11.81 -5.36
CA THR A 135 -4.38 -10.87 -5.64
C THR A 135 -4.63 -10.83 -7.14
N ASP A 136 -5.90 -10.80 -7.52
CA ASP A 136 -6.32 -10.61 -8.92
C ASP A 136 -6.33 -9.13 -9.34
N MET A 137 -5.92 -8.22 -8.44
CA MET A 137 -5.93 -6.76 -8.63
C MET A 137 -7.32 -6.18 -8.94
N ALA A 138 -8.37 -6.97 -8.76
CA ALA A 138 -9.73 -6.53 -8.85
C ALA A 138 -10.25 -6.14 -7.47
N TYR A 139 -11.37 -5.43 -7.50
CA TYR A 139 -12.07 -5.12 -6.28
C TYR A 139 -13.19 -6.14 -6.07
N HIS A 140 -13.42 -6.54 -4.82
CA HIS A 140 -14.44 -7.54 -4.47
C HIS A 140 -15.29 -7.14 -3.26
N ARG A 141 -16.54 -7.62 -3.23
CA ARG A 141 -17.43 -7.52 -2.06
C ARG A 141 -17.39 -8.83 -1.29
N LEU A 142 -16.89 -8.77 -0.06
CA LEU A 142 -16.89 -9.92 0.85
C LEU A 142 -18.09 -9.83 1.81
N GLY A 143 -19.29 -10.18 1.33
CA GLY A 143 -20.48 -10.43 2.17
C GLY A 143 -21.04 -9.23 2.96
N ALA A 144 -22.00 -9.50 3.85
CA ALA A 144 -22.79 -8.47 4.53
C ALA A 144 -21.95 -7.73 5.58
N VAL A 145 -21.56 -6.51 5.22
CA VAL A 145 -21.06 -5.49 6.14
C VAL A 145 -22.28 -4.86 6.83
N ASP A 146 -22.36 -4.85 8.16
CA ASP A 146 -23.34 -3.99 8.85
C ASP A 146 -22.75 -2.58 8.96
N GLN A 147 -23.31 -1.73 8.12
CA GLN A 147 -22.85 -0.40 7.73
C GLN A 147 -23.84 0.70 8.14
N ALA A 148 -24.32 0.78 9.38
CA ALA A 148 -24.84 2.11 9.79
C ALA A 148 -23.75 3.22 9.61
N ALA A 149 -22.51 2.76 9.53
CA ALA A 149 -21.26 3.41 9.22
C ALA A 149 -21.15 4.00 7.79
N PRO A 150 -20.66 5.24 7.62
CA PRO A 150 -20.33 5.77 6.29
C PRO A 150 -19.20 4.97 5.64
N ASP A 151 -19.40 4.67 4.37
CA ASP A 151 -18.56 3.88 3.48
C ASP A 151 -17.47 4.74 2.84
N GLU A 152 -17.82 5.32 1.70
CA GLU A 152 -16.95 6.05 0.83
C GLU A 152 -15.83 5.19 0.17
N GLY A 153 -16.11 3.90 -0.09
CA GLY A 153 -15.30 2.98 -0.87
C GLY A 153 -16.04 2.36 -2.07
N CYS A 154 -15.53 2.61 -3.30
CA CYS A 154 -16.06 2.17 -4.60
C CYS A 154 -17.57 2.43 -4.90
N SER A 155 -18.23 3.40 -4.25
CA SER A 155 -19.67 3.65 -4.35
C SER A 155 -20.10 4.96 -5.06
N LYS A 156 -20.41 4.88 -6.35
CA LYS A 156 -21.78 5.31 -6.72
C LYS A 156 -22.66 4.11 -7.14
N SER A 157 -22.29 2.92 -6.63
CA SER A 157 -22.96 1.61 -6.70
C SER A 157 -23.00 0.92 -8.08
N ARG A 158 -23.08 -0.42 -8.19
CA ARG A 158 -23.54 -1.47 -7.25
C ARG A 158 -22.59 -2.68 -7.21
N THR A 159 -21.62 -2.74 -6.29
CA THR A 159 -20.95 -3.95 -5.71
C THR A 159 -19.68 -3.48 -4.99
N ASP A 160 -19.79 -3.04 -3.72
CA ASP A 160 -18.67 -2.52 -2.90
C ASP A 160 -17.45 -3.41 -2.93
N CYS A 161 -16.30 -2.79 -3.05
CA CYS A 161 -15.21 -3.41 -3.77
C CYS A 161 -13.90 -2.96 -3.11
N MET A 162 -13.22 -3.88 -2.42
CA MET A 162 -11.88 -3.70 -1.85
C MET A 162 -10.88 -4.53 -2.66
N ILE A 163 -9.66 -4.03 -2.89
CA ILE A 163 -8.58 -4.87 -3.45
C ILE A 163 -8.28 -5.98 -2.44
N GLY A 164 -8.25 -7.22 -2.91
CA GLY A 164 -7.92 -8.41 -2.14
C GLY A 164 -6.46 -8.50 -1.71
N ASN A 165 -5.91 -7.48 -1.06
CA ASN A 165 -4.61 -7.54 -0.39
C ASN A 165 -4.79 -7.68 1.12
N ALA A 166 -5.22 -8.85 1.56
CA ALA A 166 -5.34 -9.15 2.98
C ALA A 166 -4.10 -9.87 3.50
N PHE A 167 -3.09 -9.09 3.93
CA PHE A 167 -2.34 -9.40 5.15
C PHE A 167 -2.94 -8.53 6.29
N ALA A 168 -4.19 -8.80 6.66
CA ALA A 168 -4.81 -8.20 7.83
C ALA A 168 -5.78 -9.20 8.48
N ARG A 169 -5.41 -9.65 9.68
CA ARG A 169 -6.01 -10.75 10.47
C ARG A 169 -7.50 -10.56 10.75
N ARG A 170 -8.26 -11.69 10.76
CA ARG A 170 -9.01 -12.19 11.93
C ARG A 170 -9.06 -13.74 11.95
N ARG A 171 -8.50 -14.31 13.02
CA ARG A 171 -8.76 -15.64 13.65
C ARG A 171 -8.66 -16.91 12.79
N CYS A 172 -7.44 -17.40 12.61
CA CYS A 172 -7.15 -18.80 12.91
C CYS A 172 -6.22 -18.81 14.14
N ALA A 173 -6.64 -19.49 15.20
CA ALA A 173 -5.76 -19.77 16.33
C ALA A 173 -4.77 -20.85 15.89
N MET A 174 -3.48 -20.61 16.09
CA MET A 174 -2.47 -21.66 16.18
C MET A 174 -1.41 -21.20 17.18
N TRP A 175 -1.13 -22.09 18.13
CA TRP A 175 -0.20 -21.95 19.26
C TRP A 175 1.27 -22.14 18.80
N PRO A 176 2.26 -22.13 19.72
CA PRO A 176 3.42 -21.24 19.66
C PRO A 176 4.57 -21.76 18.79
N LEU A 177 5.12 -20.91 17.93
CA LEU A 177 6.50 -21.05 17.43
C LEU A 177 7.23 -19.71 17.55
N ARG A 178 8.46 -19.79 18.07
CA ARG A 178 9.33 -18.66 18.46
C ARG A 178 9.82 -17.88 17.23
N ARG A 179 9.31 -16.65 17.08
CA ARG A 179 9.87 -15.45 16.38
C ARG A 179 10.07 -15.50 14.84
N PRO A 180 9.98 -14.35 14.14
CA PRO A 180 9.08 -13.22 14.35
C PRO A 180 8.30 -12.88 13.06
N ILE A 181 7.07 -13.37 12.93
CA ILE A 181 6.05 -12.70 12.10
C ILE A 181 5.32 -11.75 13.04
N GLY A 182 5.88 -10.56 13.21
CA GLY A 182 5.44 -9.63 14.23
C GLY A 182 5.95 -8.22 14.02
N MET A 183 5.51 -7.54 12.96
CA MET A 183 5.60 -6.08 12.85
C MET A 183 4.34 -5.46 12.23
N MET A 184 3.16 -5.96 12.60
CA MET A 184 1.93 -5.17 12.53
C MET A 184 1.21 -5.29 13.86
N VAL A 185 1.37 -4.24 14.66
CA VAL A 185 0.76 -4.10 15.99
C VAL A 185 -0.70 -3.69 15.81
N PRO A 186 -1.67 -4.41 16.39
CA PRO A 186 -3.03 -3.89 16.49
C PRO A 186 -3.06 -2.73 17.49
N ARG A 187 -3.78 -1.65 17.14
CA ARG A 187 -3.96 -0.44 17.97
C ARG A 187 -4.32 -0.82 19.41
N ARG A 188 -3.40 -0.62 20.36
CA ARG A 188 -3.74 -0.41 21.77
C ARG A 188 -3.80 1.09 22.01
N PRO A 189 -4.75 1.60 22.81
CA PRO A 189 -4.76 3.01 23.18
C PRO A 189 -3.54 3.27 24.07
N PHE A 190 -2.60 4.06 23.58
CA PHE A 190 -1.49 4.56 24.37
C PHE A 190 -1.94 5.92 24.95
N ARG A 191 -2.29 5.95 26.24
CA ARG A 191 -2.43 7.20 26.98
C ARG A 191 -1.04 7.62 27.44
N LEU A 192 -0.53 8.73 26.93
CA LEU A 192 0.56 9.45 27.56
C LEU A 192 -0.02 10.28 28.71
N ARG A 193 0.56 10.11 29.90
CA ARG A 193 0.53 11.12 30.96
C ARG A 193 1.55 12.20 30.64
#